data_AF-A0A1I0ZF87-F1
#
_entry.id   AF-A0A1I0ZF87-F1
#
_cell.length_a   1.000
_cell.length_b   1.000
_cell.length_c   1.000
_cell.angle_alpha   90.00
_cell.angle_beta   90.00
_cell.angle_gamma   90.00
#
_symmetry.space_group_name_H-M   'P 1'
#
loop_
_entity.id
_entity.type
_entity.pdbx_description
1 polymer ?
#
loop_
_entity_poly.entity_id
_entity_poly.type
_entity_poly.pdbx_seq_one_letter_code
_entity_poly.pdbx_strand_id
1 'polypeptide(L)'
;MPSSRKRRRNLFYRCIIFRSNSLSDIAANPVINIVISFLFIVGGIGFTVVFDMWRSKEFKQLSLQTKSMIVGTLTINIFSFLIIFILEYYNPNTLAGLSNFDKIQATYFQAVTPRTAGFNTLDIGQMEESSLFLIIILMFIGGGSTSTVGGIKLTTALAILLATISLFKKRTCRDLPEKYT
;
A
#
# COMPACT_ATOMS: atom_id res chain seq x y z
N MET A 1 25.64 41.91 4.37
CA MET A 1 24.32 41.33 4.72
C MET A 1 24.06 40.03 3.96
N PRO A 2 24.36 38.83 4.52
CA PRO A 2 23.70 37.60 4.06
C PRO A 2 23.48 36.58 5.21
N SER A 3 22.48 36.74 6.08
CA SER A 3 22.33 35.83 7.25
C SER A 3 20.91 35.30 7.54
N SER A 4 19.85 35.88 6.97
CA SER A 4 18.47 35.46 7.26
C SER A 4 17.95 34.28 6.42
N ARG A 5 18.40 34.12 5.17
CA ARG A 5 17.99 33.00 4.29
C ARG A 5 18.62 31.65 4.64
N LYS A 6 19.83 31.64 5.22
CA LYS A 6 20.52 30.39 5.61
C LYS A 6 19.91 29.78 6.87
N ARG A 7 19.43 30.62 7.80
CA ARG A 7 18.76 30.19 9.04
C ARG A 7 17.38 29.57 8.77
N ARG A 8 16.59 30.13 7.83
CA ARG A 8 15.30 29.53 7.41
C ARG A 8 15.47 28.18 6.71
N ARG A 9 16.51 28.04 5.87
CA ARG A 9 16.85 26.74 5.27
C ARG A 9 17.20 25.70 6.32
N ASN A 10 18.09 26.03 7.27
CA ASN A 10 18.45 25.10 8.35
C ASN A 10 17.29 24.77 9.29
N LEU A 11 16.32 25.68 9.46
CA LEU A 11 15.07 25.41 10.20
C LEU A 11 14.13 24.48 9.43
N PHE A 12 14.06 24.64 8.11
CA PHE A 12 13.27 23.78 7.22
C PHE A 12 13.85 22.36 7.18
N TYR A 13 15.17 22.24 7.06
CA TYR A 13 15.86 20.94 7.15
C TYR A 13 15.73 20.31 8.55
N ARG A 14 15.77 21.09 9.65
CA ARG A 14 15.51 20.57 11.01
C ARG A 14 14.08 20.10 11.20
N CYS A 15 13.09 20.76 10.60
CA CYS A 15 11.69 20.33 10.70
C CYS A 15 11.39 19.07 9.87
N ILE A 16 12.12 18.88 8.75
CA ILE A 16 12.05 17.66 7.93
C ILE A 16 12.75 16.48 8.63
N ILE A 17 13.94 16.71 9.22
CA ILE A 17 14.74 15.65 9.87
C ILE A 17 14.15 15.24 11.24
N PHE A 18 13.51 16.15 11.99
CA PHE A 18 12.99 15.84 13.33
C PHE A 18 11.68 15.03 13.31
N ARG A 19 11.05 14.82 12.15
CA ARG A 19 9.90 13.90 11.98
C ARG A 19 10.32 12.56 11.36
N SER A 20 11.58 12.16 11.51
CA SER A 20 12.07 10.87 10.97
C SER A 20 12.18 9.77 12.03
N ASN A 21 11.95 10.07 13.31
CA ASN A 21 11.73 9.03 14.34
C ASN A 21 10.30 8.50 14.20
N SER A 22 10.03 7.91 13.04
CA SER A 22 8.80 7.20 12.73
C SER A 22 8.73 5.99 13.63
N LEU A 23 7.80 5.97 14.59
CA LEU A 23 7.09 4.81 15.21
C LEU A 23 7.85 3.52 15.55
N SER A 24 9.15 3.40 15.29
CA SER A 24 9.97 2.22 15.53
C SER A 24 10.06 1.89 17.02
N ASP A 25 10.02 2.93 17.86
CA ASP A 25 9.97 2.83 19.33
C ASP A 25 8.58 2.40 19.85
N ILE A 26 7.55 2.49 19.00
CA ILE A 26 6.14 2.19 19.32
C ILE A 26 5.66 0.90 18.60
N ALA A 27 6.49 0.34 17.70
CA ALA A 27 6.21 -0.80 16.85
C ALA A 27 5.81 -2.07 17.61
N ALA A 28 6.23 -2.20 18.87
CA ALA A 28 5.93 -3.36 19.72
C ALA A 28 4.50 -3.35 20.29
N ASN A 29 3.78 -2.22 20.30
CA ASN A 29 2.45 -2.16 20.90
C ASN A 29 1.35 -2.60 19.92
N PRO A 30 0.71 -3.77 20.11
CA PRO A 30 -0.28 -4.31 19.18
C PRO A 30 -1.48 -3.38 18.98
N VAL A 31 -1.90 -2.69 20.04
CA VAL A 31 -3.04 -1.75 20.01
C VAL A 31 -2.79 -0.62 19.02
N ILE A 32 -1.59 -0.05 19.01
CA ILE A 32 -1.28 1.12 18.18
C ILE A 32 -1.18 0.71 16.71
N ASN A 33 -0.58 -0.44 16.42
CA ASN A 33 -0.49 -0.97 15.06
C ASN A 33 -1.88 -1.24 14.46
N ILE A 34 -2.82 -1.78 15.25
CA ILE A 34 -4.20 -2.02 14.81
C ILE A 34 -4.93 -0.69 14.55
N VAL A 35 -4.84 0.28 15.47
CA VAL A 35 -5.53 1.57 15.34
C VAL A 35 -5.00 2.36 14.14
N ILE A 36 -3.68 2.44 13.96
CA ILE A 36 -3.08 3.15 12.83
C ILE A 36 -3.43 2.43 11.52
N SER A 37 -3.35 1.10 11.49
CA SER A 37 -3.73 0.30 10.32
C SER A 37 -5.17 0.52 9.92
N PHE A 38 -6.09 0.49 10.90
CA PHE A 38 -7.48 0.78 10.65
C PHE A 38 -7.69 2.19 10.08
N LEU A 39 -7.03 3.19 10.65
CA LEU A 39 -7.20 4.58 10.25
C LEU A 39 -6.76 4.83 8.80
N PHE A 40 -5.58 4.33 8.41
CA PHE A 40 -5.11 4.52 7.03
C PHE A 40 -5.79 3.58 6.03
N ILE A 41 -6.27 2.38 6.44
CA ILE A 41 -7.06 1.52 5.56
C ILE A 41 -8.39 2.19 5.24
N VAL A 42 -9.09 2.72 6.26
CA VAL A 42 -10.34 3.47 6.05
C VAL A 42 -10.09 4.75 5.23
N GLY A 43 -9.02 5.47 5.53
CA GLY A 43 -8.62 6.66 4.76
C GLY A 43 -8.16 6.36 3.32
N GLY A 44 -7.63 5.17 3.07
CA GLY A 44 -7.00 4.75 1.81
C GLY A 44 -7.94 4.04 0.82
N ILE A 45 -8.96 3.32 1.32
CA ILE A 45 -10.01 2.70 0.48
C ILE A 45 -10.90 3.78 -0.16
N GLY A 46 -11.08 4.92 0.50
CA GLY A 46 -11.75 6.09 -0.04
C GLY A 46 -13.21 6.25 0.36
N PHE A 47 -13.65 7.51 0.40
CA PHE A 47 -14.93 7.90 0.98
C PHE A 47 -16.14 7.25 0.29
N THR A 48 -16.02 6.95 -1.01
CA THR A 48 -17.08 6.25 -1.77
C THR A 48 -17.39 4.88 -1.18
N VAL A 49 -16.40 4.11 -0.73
CA VAL A 49 -16.63 2.78 -0.18
C VAL A 49 -17.28 2.86 1.20
N VAL A 50 -16.86 3.82 2.03
CA VAL A 50 -17.47 4.06 3.34
C VAL A 50 -18.94 4.46 3.17
N PHE A 51 -19.23 5.33 2.22
CA PHE A 51 -20.60 5.75 1.90
C PHE A 51 -21.44 4.60 1.36
N ASP A 52 -20.89 3.77 0.47
CA ASP A 52 -21.56 2.61 -0.11
C ASP A 52 -21.86 1.53 0.95
N MET A 53 -20.92 1.27 1.87
CA MET A 53 -21.15 0.40 3.05
C MET A 53 -22.19 0.96 4.02
N TRP A 54 -22.25 2.28 4.19
CA TRP A 54 -23.22 2.90 5.09
C TRP A 54 -24.65 2.87 4.50
N ARG A 55 -24.76 3.01 3.17
CA ARG A 55 -26.05 3.02 2.45
C ARG A 55 -26.59 1.62 2.15
N SER A 56 -25.72 0.69 1.77
CA SER A 56 -26.09 -0.69 1.43
C SER A 56 -25.54 -1.66 2.47
N LYS A 57 -26.44 -2.24 3.27
CA LYS A 57 -26.12 -3.28 4.28
C LYS A 57 -25.80 -4.65 3.67
N GLU A 58 -26.00 -4.83 2.36
CA GLU A 58 -25.77 -6.10 1.67
C GLU A 58 -24.61 -6.01 0.68
N PHE A 59 -23.67 -6.97 0.77
CA PHE A 59 -22.51 -7.09 -0.13
C PHE A 59 -22.87 -7.24 -1.62
N LYS A 60 -24.12 -7.63 -1.94
CA LYS A 60 -24.60 -7.75 -3.33
C LYS A 60 -24.97 -6.41 -3.98
N GLN A 61 -25.27 -5.38 -3.20
CA GLN A 61 -25.70 -4.08 -3.72
C GLN A 61 -24.55 -3.08 -3.90
N LEU A 62 -23.33 -3.46 -3.51
CA LEU A 62 -22.16 -2.61 -3.63
C LEU A 62 -21.83 -2.33 -5.10
N SER A 63 -21.42 -1.09 -5.37
CA SER A 63 -20.95 -0.66 -6.69
C SER A 63 -19.78 -1.53 -7.16
N LEU A 64 -19.69 -1.77 -8.48
CA LEU A 64 -18.56 -2.47 -9.08
C LEU A 64 -17.22 -1.83 -8.69
N GLN A 65 -17.18 -0.50 -8.59
CA GLN A 65 -16.00 0.24 -8.16
C GLN A 65 -15.59 -0.11 -6.72
N THR A 66 -16.57 -0.19 -5.80
CA THR A 66 -16.36 -0.58 -4.40
C THR A 66 -15.87 -2.01 -4.29
N LYS A 67 -16.47 -2.93 -5.06
CA LYS A 67 -16.10 -4.35 -5.06
C LYS A 67 -14.68 -4.56 -5.55
N SER A 68 -14.30 -3.94 -6.67
CA SER A 68 -12.93 -4.01 -7.20
C SER A 68 -11.91 -3.41 -6.24
N MET A 69 -12.28 -2.33 -5.53
CA MET A 69 -11.44 -1.69 -4.53
C MET A 69 -11.16 -2.58 -3.32
N ILE A 70 -12.20 -3.18 -2.74
CA ILE A 70 -12.06 -4.08 -1.58
C ILE A 70 -11.21 -5.29 -1.96
N VAL A 71 -11.55 -5.95 -3.07
CA VAL A 71 -10.84 -7.16 -3.54
C VAL A 71 -9.38 -6.83 -3.86
N GLY A 72 -9.11 -5.77 -4.64
CA GLY A 72 -7.74 -5.40 -5.00
C GLY A 72 -6.89 -5.01 -3.79
N THR A 73 -7.46 -4.26 -2.85
CA THR A 73 -6.77 -3.82 -1.62
C THR A 73 -6.37 -5.02 -0.78
N LEU A 74 -7.26 -6.01 -0.66
CA LEU A 74 -7.05 -7.23 0.10
C LEU A 74 -6.03 -8.15 -0.58
N THR A 75 -6.16 -8.38 -1.90
CA THR A 75 -5.22 -9.20 -2.68
C THR A 75 -3.81 -8.64 -2.63
N ILE A 76 -3.61 -7.34 -2.86
CA ILE A 76 -2.27 -6.73 -2.80
C ILE A 76 -1.71 -6.81 -1.38
N ASN A 77 -2.55 -6.66 -0.34
CA ASN A 77 -2.06 -6.67 1.04
C ASN A 77 -1.52 -8.07 1.39
N ILE A 78 -2.32 -9.10 1.12
CA ILE A 78 -1.92 -10.49 1.36
C ILE A 78 -0.66 -10.87 0.56
N PHE A 79 -0.62 -10.49 -0.73
CA PHE A 79 0.52 -10.79 -1.59
C PHE A 79 1.81 -10.10 -1.11
N SER A 80 1.70 -8.83 -0.74
CA SER A 80 2.85 -8.06 -0.23
C SER A 80 3.33 -8.57 1.12
N PHE A 81 2.39 -8.91 2.01
CA PHE A 81 2.69 -9.52 3.29
C PHE A 81 3.45 -10.82 3.10
N LEU A 82 2.99 -11.70 2.22
CA LEU A 82 3.62 -13.00 2.00
C LEU A 82 5.04 -12.85 1.44
N ILE A 83 5.25 -11.94 0.46
CA ILE A 83 6.58 -11.75 -0.12
C ILE A 83 7.55 -11.14 0.88
N ILE A 84 7.16 -10.06 1.57
CA ILE A 84 8.03 -9.42 2.58
C ILE A 84 8.29 -10.40 3.72
N PHE A 85 7.29 -11.20 4.13
CA PHE A 85 7.49 -12.23 5.15
C PHE A 85 8.57 -13.21 4.72
N ILE A 86 8.49 -13.77 3.51
CA ILE A 86 9.45 -14.79 3.03
C ILE A 86 10.86 -14.21 2.86
N LEU A 87 10.98 -13.01 2.25
CA LEU A 87 12.27 -12.38 2.00
C LEU A 87 12.97 -12.00 3.30
N GLU A 88 12.21 -11.45 4.24
CA GLU A 88 12.76 -10.84 5.43
C GLU A 88 12.82 -11.81 6.63
N TYR A 89 12.20 -13.00 6.53
CA TYR A 89 12.20 -14.04 7.57
C TYR A 89 13.62 -14.44 8.01
N TYR A 90 14.54 -14.48 7.04
CA TYR A 90 15.92 -14.90 7.25
C TYR A 90 16.88 -13.74 7.54
N ASN A 91 16.42 -12.48 7.49
CA ASN A 91 17.30 -11.33 7.70
C ASN A 91 17.55 -11.11 9.20
N PRO A 92 18.80 -11.27 9.68
CA PRO A 92 19.15 -11.10 11.09
C PRO A 92 19.03 -9.66 11.60
N ASN A 93 19.12 -8.67 10.71
CA ASN A 93 19.16 -7.25 11.06
C ASN A 93 17.77 -6.63 11.25
N THR A 94 16.71 -7.31 10.82
CA THR A 94 15.34 -6.76 10.81
C THR A 94 14.37 -7.64 11.57
N LEU A 95 14.14 -8.88 11.13
CA LEU A 95 13.10 -9.75 11.69
C LEU A 95 13.62 -10.94 12.49
N ALA A 96 14.85 -11.42 12.28
CA ALA A 96 15.26 -12.66 12.95
C ALA A 96 15.34 -12.53 14.49
N GLY A 97 15.63 -11.33 15.00
CA GLY A 97 15.76 -11.04 16.43
C GLY A 97 14.44 -10.88 17.21
N LEU A 98 13.29 -10.85 16.53
CA LEU A 98 11.98 -10.66 17.19
C LEU A 98 11.29 -11.99 17.53
N SER A 99 10.35 -11.98 18.47
CA SER A 99 9.47 -13.12 18.76
C SER A 99 8.59 -13.45 17.55
N ASN A 100 8.17 -14.71 17.38
CA ASN A 100 7.34 -15.14 16.23
C ASN A 100 6.06 -14.31 16.06
N PHE A 101 5.44 -13.86 17.16
CA PHE A 101 4.26 -13.00 17.11
C PHE A 101 4.60 -11.58 16.62
N ASP A 102 5.69 -11.01 17.15
CA ASP A 102 6.15 -9.67 16.76
C ASP A 102 6.65 -9.65 15.32
N LYS A 103 7.22 -10.76 14.81
CA LYS A 103 7.59 -10.92 13.40
C LYS A 103 6.39 -10.77 12.48
N ILE A 104 5.28 -11.44 12.79
CA ILE A 104 4.05 -11.36 11.99
C ILE A 104 3.50 -9.94 12.03
N GLN A 105 3.45 -9.32 13.21
CA GLN A 105 2.94 -7.96 13.38
C GLN A 105 3.79 -6.92 12.64
N ALA A 106 5.12 -7.00 12.75
CA ALA A 106 6.05 -6.10 12.08
C ALA A 106 5.97 -6.27 10.56
N THR A 107 5.92 -7.51 10.07
CA THR A 107 5.76 -7.78 8.62
C THR A 107 4.43 -7.27 8.10
N TYR A 108 3.34 -7.50 8.84
CA TYR A 108 2.02 -6.99 8.49
C TYR A 108 2.07 -5.48 8.34
N PHE A 109 2.59 -4.78 9.35
CA PHE A 109 2.69 -3.33 9.32
C PHE A 109 3.54 -2.85 8.14
N GLN A 110 4.69 -3.50 7.89
CA GLN A 110 5.56 -3.18 6.76
C GLN A 110 4.94 -3.50 5.39
N ALA A 111 4.00 -4.43 5.30
CA ALA A 111 3.31 -4.76 4.06
C ALA A 111 2.17 -3.80 3.74
N VAL A 112 1.46 -3.28 4.75
CA VAL A 112 0.33 -2.36 4.51
C VAL A 112 0.77 -0.90 4.43
N THR A 113 1.78 -0.51 5.19
CA THR A 113 2.22 0.88 5.35
C THR A 113 2.81 1.56 4.10
N PRO A 114 3.58 0.87 3.23
CA PRO A 114 4.03 1.41 1.95
C PRO A 114 2.89 1.90 1.08
N ARG A 115 1.67 1.42 1.31
CA ARG A 115 0.46 1.90 0.67
C ARG A 115 -0.02 3.22 1.27
N THR A 116 0.88 4.20 1.29
CA THR A 116 0.69 5.67 1.45
C THR A 116 0.56 6.21 2.86
N ALA A 117 0.72 5.37 3.88
CA ALA A 117 0.88 5.83 5.26
C ALA A 117 2.34 6.25 5.54
N GLY A 118 3.32 5.63 4.88
CA GLY A 118 4.74 6.04 4.94
C GLY A 118 5.36 5.97 6.33
N PHE A 119 4.71 5.27 7.26
CA PHE A 119 5.28 4.92 8.55
C PHE A 119 6.34 3.84 8.38
N ASN A 120 7.16 3.70 9.40
CA ASN A 120 8.24 2.76 9.41
C ASN A 120 8.35 2.12 10.79
N THR A 121 8.24 0.80 10.83
CA THR A 121 8.40 0.00 12.07
C THR A 121 9.72 -0.74 12.12
N LEU A 122 10.37 -0.95 10.96
CA LEU A 122 11.66 -1.62 10.83
C LEU A 122 12.66 -0.66 10.18
N ASP A 123 13.96 -0.85 10.34
CA ASP A 123 14.89 0.04 9.62
C ASP A 123 14.87 -0.31 8.12
N ILE A 124 14.28 0.57 7.28
CA ILE A 124 14.23 0.41 5.81
C ILE A 124 15.65 0.35 5.25
N GLY A 125 16.63 0.99 5.89
CA GLY A 125 18.02 0.97 5.45
C GLY A 125 18.73 -0.39 5.64
N GLN A 126 18.14 -1.31 6.41
CA GLN A 126 18.68 -2.65 6.69
C GLN A 126 17.83 -3.77 6.05
N MET A 127 16.79 -3.41 5.30
CA MET A 127 15.96 -4.36 4.57
C MET A 127 16.66 -4.88 3.32
N GLU A 128 16.25 -6.07 2.89
CA GLU A 128 16.77 -6.69 1.67
C GLU A 128 16.38 -5.87 0.41
N GLU A 129 17.26 -5.84 -0.60
CA GLU A 129 17.08 -4.98 -1.79
C GLU A 129 15.82 -5.36 -2.58
N SER A 130 15.46 -6.64 -2.66
CA SER A 130 14.23 -7.10 -3.33
C SER A 130 12.98 -6.66 -2.56
N SER A 131 13.01 -6.68 -1.22
CA SER A 131 11.94 -6.09 -0.39
C SER A 131 11.77 -4.59 -0.65
N LEU A 132 12.87 -3.84 -0.78
CA LEU A 132 12.83 -2.40 -1.09
C LEU A 132 12.23 -2.13 -2.48
N PHE A 133 12.62 -2.93 -3.47
CA PHE A 133 12.05 -2.82 -4.82
C PHE A 133 10.53 -3.03 -4.81
N LEU A 134 10.06 -4.03 -4.06
CA LEU A 134 8.63 -4.28 -3.89
C LEU A 134 7.94 -3.09 -3.21
N ILE A 135 8.51 -2.55 -2.12
CA ILE A 135 7.97 -1.37 -1.41
C ILE A 135 7.81 -0.17 -2.36
N ILE A 136 8.77 0.07 -3.26
CA ILE A 136 8.69 1.15 -4.26
C ILE A 136 7.50 0.93 -5.22
N ILE A 137 7.30 -0.30 -5.71
CA ILE A 137 6.15 -0.63 -6.57
C ILE A 137 4.83 -0.44 -5.82
N LEU A 138 4.76 -0.85 -4.56
CA LEU A 138 3.58 -0.66 -3.71
C LEU A 138 3.25 0.82 -3.47
N MET A 139 4.27 1.67 -3.31
CA MET A 139 4.09 3.11 -3.16
C MET A 139 3.58 3.76 -4.45
N PHE A 140 4.00 3.23 -5.61
CA PHE A 140 3.54 3.71 -6.90
C PHE A 140 2.07 3.36 -7.17
N ILE A 141 1.66 2.15 -6.78
CA ILE A 141 0.26 1.69 -6.84
C ILE A 141 -0.46 2.18 -5.57
N GLY A 142 -1.05 3.36 -5.66
CA GLY A 142 -1.77 4.00 -4.57
C GLY A 142 -3.12 3.33 -4.22
N GLY A 143 -3.91 4.04 -3.41
CA GLY A 143 -5.23 3.60 -2.95
C GLY A 143 -6.37 3.90 -3.93
N GLY A 144 -7.56 4.15 -3.37
CA GLY A 144 -8.81 4.33 -4.11
C GLY A 144 -8.96 5.64 -4.86
N SER A 145 -9.80 5.64 -5.90
CA SER A 145 -10.11 6.84 -6.72
C SER A 145 -10.57 8.04 -5.88
N THR A 146 -11.27 7.77 -4.78
CA THR A 146 -11.87 8.75 -3.85
C THR A 146 -11.24 8.73 -2.47
N SER A 147 -9.95 8.40 -2.38
CA SER A 147 -9.19 8.39 -1.12
C SER A 147 -8.22 9.56 -0.99
N THR A 148 -7.66 9.71 0.20
CA THR A 148 -6.65 10.74 0.57
C THR A 148 -5.26 10.50 -0.06
N VAL A 149 -5.18 9.50 -0.95
CA VAL A 149 -3.94 8.91 -1.40
C VAL A 149 -3.58 9.37 -2.82
N GLY A 150 -2.32 9.80 -2.99
CA GLY A 150 -1.72 10.13 -4.29
C GLY A 150 -1.17 8.91 -5.04
N GLY A 151 -0.88 9.07 -6.34
CA GLY A 151 -0.32 8.00 -7.20
C GLY A 151 -1.32 7.44 -8.23
N ILE A 152 -0.97 6.30 -8.84
CA ILE A 152 -1.89 5.60 -9.75
C ILE A 152 -2.96 4.91 -8.91
N LYS A 153 -4.23 5.23 -9.20
CA LYS A 153 -5.36 4.62 -8.51
C LYS A 153 -5.42 3.12 -8.77
N LEU A 154 -5.64 2.34 -7.72
CA LEU A 154 -5.72 0.88 -7.80
C LEU A 154 -6.75 0.40 -8.84
N THR A 155 -7.90 1.06 -8.92
CA THR A 155 -8.95 0.76 -9.92
C THR A 155 -8.48 0.99 -11.34
N THR A 156 -7.69 2.03 -11.59
CA THR A 156 -7.12 2.33 -12.91
C THR A 156 -6.07 1.30 -13.29
N ALA A 157 -5.18 0.94 -12.36
CA ALA A 157 -4.18 -0.11 -12.59
C ALA A 157 -4.87 -1.45 -12.92
N LEU A 158 -5.89 -1.84 -12.17
CA LEU A 158 -6.69 -3.04 -12.42
C LEU A 158 -7.42 -2.98 -13.76
N ALA A 159 -8.02 -1.83 -14.11
CA ALA A 159 -8.73 -1.66 -15.37
C ALA A 159 -7.78 -1.83 -16.58
N ILE A 160 -6.58 -1.24 -16.52
CA ILE A 160 -5.57 -1.38 -17.58
C ILE A 160 -5.09 -2.82 -17.69
N LEU A 161 -4.86 -3.49 -16.56
CA LEU A 161 -4.43 -4.89 -16.52
C LEU A 161 -5.51 -5.82 -17.12
N LEU A 162 -6.77 -5.65 -16.71
CA LEU A 162 -7.91 -6.39 -17.27
C LEU A 162 -8.13 -6.10 -18.75
N ALA A 163 -8.00 -4.84 -19.17
CA ALA A 163 -8.10 -4.46 -20.58
C ALA A 163 -6.99 -5.13 -21.41
N THR A 164 -5.76 -5.17 -20.90
CA THR A 164 -4.63 -5.83 -21.57
C THR A 164 -4.86 -7.33 -21.70
N ILE A 165 -5.27 -8.01 -20.62
CA ILE A 165 -5.62 -9.44 -20.66
C ILE A 165 -6.76 -9.69 -21.66
N SER A 166 -7.78 -8.82 -21.67
CA SER A 166 -8.90 -8.93 -22.60
C SER A 166 -8.45 -8.76 -24.05
N LEU A 167 -7.52 -7.84 -24.34
CA LEU A 167 -6.95 -7.67 -25.67
C LEU A 167 -6.17 -8.91 -26.12
N PHE A 168 -5.33 -9.48 -25.26
CA PHE A 168 -4.61 -10.72 -25.57
C PHE A 168 -5.57 -11.89 -25.81
N LYS A 169 -6.59 -12.06 -24.95
CA LYS A 169 -7.61 -13.11 -25.12
C LYS A 169 -8.48 -12.90 -26.36
N LYS A 170 -8.80 -11.65 -26.72
CA LYS A 170 -9.58 -11.33 -27.93
C LYS A 170 -8.79 -11.51 -29.22
N ARG A 171 -7.46 -11.38 -29.21
CA ARG A 171 -6.64 -11.70 -30.39
C ARG A 171 -6.63 -13.20 -30.69
N THR A 172 -6.73 -14.07 -29.68
CA THR A 172 -6.81 -15.53 -29.88
C THR A 172 -8.15 -16.00 -30.47
N CYS A 173 -9.20 -15.18 -30.42
CA CYS A 173 -10.52 -15.51 -30.99
C CYS A 173 -10.88 -14.71 -32.26
N ARG A 174 -9.94 -13.96 -32.86
CA ARG A 174 -10.17 -13.21 -34.10
C ARG A 174 -9.38 -13.81 -35.28
N ASP A 175 -9.45 -15.13 -35.40
CA ASP A 175 -9.05 -15.89 -36.61
C ASP A 175 -10.28 -16.45 -37.37
N LEU A 176 -11.49 -16.00 -37.04
CA LEU A 176 -12.66 -16.35 -37.85
C LEU A 176 -12.84 -15.32 -38.97
N PRO A 177 -12.78 -15.74 -40.25
CA PRO A 177 -12.91 -14.84 -41.37
C PRO A 177 -14.27 -14.16 -41.34
N GLU A 178 -14.21 -12.85 -41.51
CA GLU A 178 -15.32 -11.97 -41.84
C GLU A 178 -15.93 -12.42 -43.18
N LYS A 179 -16.80 -13.42 -43.10
CA LYS A 179 -17.87 -13.60 -44.08
C LYS A 179 -19.15 -13.20 -43.38
N TYR A 180 -19.66 -12.03 -43.73
CA TYR A 180 -21.01 -11.89 -44.28
C TYR A 180 -21.22 -10.42 -44.72
N THR A 181 -21.21 -10.26 -46.04
CA THR A 181 -22.07 -9.37 -46.82
C THR A 181 -23.50 -9.32 -46.30
#